data_AF-A0AAD9DN83-F1
#
_entry.id   AF-A0AAD9DN83-F1
#
_cell.length_a   1.000
_cell.length_b   1.000
_cell.length_c   1.000
_cell.angle_alpha   90.00
_cell.angle_beta   90.00
_cell.angle_gamma   90.00
#
_symmetry.space_group_name_H-M   'P 1'
#
loop_
_entity.id
_entity.type
_entity.pdbx_description
1 polymer ?
#
loop_
_entity_poly.entity_id
_entity_poly.type
_entity_poly.pdbx_seq_one_letter_code
_entity_poly.pdbx_strand_id
1 'polypeptide(L)'
;MGQFANVQPVKSLGKLFDASLKDSAAIQKCNDELGAWLTKVDKYDLPGRFKAWIYQLSILPSLVASAGLLTTVESLERKISSFLRKWLGLPWSLTSAALYGTSNILQLSFSGLTEEFKVACTREVQQHRDSRDCKVSSAGTEMKKKSLYLQAIGVLNKL
;
A
#
# COMPACT_ATOMS: atom_id res chain seq x y z
N MET A 1 41.83 -0.32 -17.01
CA MET A 1 41.12 -0.95 -15.87
C MET A 1 40.88 0.11 -14.81
N GLY A 2 39.73 0.81 -14.87
CA GLY A 2 39.36 1.83 -13.89
C GLY A 2 38.40 1.22 -12.87
N GLN A 3 38.77 1.30 -11.59
CA GLN A 3 38.00 0.76 -10.47
C GLN A 3 36.66 1.50 -10.37
N PHE A 4 35.54 0.80 -10.56
CA PHE A 4 34.22 1.33 -10.29
C PHE A 4 34.11 1.58 -8.78
N ALA A 5 34.01 2.86 -8.41
CA ALA A 5 33.72 3.25 -7.04
C ALA A 5 32.46 2.52 -6.56
N ASN A 6 32.62 1.69 -5.54
CA ASN A 6 31.54 1.02 -4.84
C ASN A 6 30.72 2.08 -4.11
N VAL A 7 29.71 2.63 -4.77
CA VAL A 7 28.82 3.67 -4.23
C VAL A 7 28.00 3.03 -3.12
N GLN A 8 28.32 3.37 -1.87
CA GLN A 8 27.55 2.92 -0.72
C GLN A 8 26.11 3.48 -0.82
N PRO A 9 25.09 2.66 -0.52
CA PRO A 9 23.70 3.08 -0.67
C PRO A 9 23.37 4.20 0.33
N VAL A 10 22.84 5.31 -0.19
CA VAL A 10 22.55 6.51 0.61
C VAL A 10 21.23 6.32 1.34
N LYS A 11 21.25 6.46 2.67
CA LYS A 11 20.06 6.42 3.51
C LYS A 11 19.50 7.83 3.69
N SER A 12 18.30 8.11 3.17
CA SER A 12 17.60 9.39 3.36
C SER A 12 16.17 9.14 3.82
N LEU A 13 15.77 9.75 4.94
CA LEU A 13 14.42 9.66 5.52
C LEU A 13 13.92 8.21 5.67
N GLY A 14 14.81 7.29 6.06
CA GLY A 14 14.51 5.86 6.24
C GLY A 14 14.55 5.02 4.94
N LYS A 15 14.76 5.64 3.78
CA LYS A 15 14.89 4.95 2.49
C LYS A 15 16.36 4.74 2.14
N LEU A 16 16.72 3.54 1.70
CA LEU A 16 18.04 3.22 1.15
C LEU A 16 17.96 3.30 -0.37
N PHE A 17 18.70 4.23 -0.96
CA PHE A 17 18.83 4.36 -2.40
C PHE A 17 20.12 3.64 -2.84
N ASP A 18 19.96 2.55 -3.58
CA ASP A 18 21.06 1.87 -4.27
C ASP A 18 21.49 2.68 -5.51
N ALA A 19 22.72 2.47 -6.00
CA ALA A 19 23.31 3.12 -7.16
C ALA A 19 22.46 2.97 -8.45
N SER A 20 21.57 1.97 -8.47
CA SER A 20 20.60 1.72 -9.54
C SER A 20 19.41 2.71 -9.55
N LEU A 21 19.20 3.50 -8.48
CA LEU A 21 18.03 4.38 -8.28
C LEU A 21 16.67 3.68 -8.41
N LYS A 22 16.66 2.34 -8.44
CA LYS A 22 15.48 1.50 -8.59
C LYS A 22 15.02 1.01 -7.22
N ASP A 23 13.76 1.28 -6.90
CA ASP A 23 13.09 0.82 -5.68
C ASP A 23 12.77 -0.69 -5.68
N SER A 24 13.24 -1.47 -6.66
CA SER A 24 12.93 -2.90 -6.81
C SER A 24 13.33 -3.73 -5.59
N ALA A 25 14.50 -3.44 -4.99
CA ALA A 25 14.95 -4.14 -3.78
C ALA A 25 14.10 -3.80 -2.55
N ALA A 26 13.67 -2.54 -2.42
CA ALA A 26 12.79 -2.10 -1.35
C ALA A 26 11.38 -2.70 -1.47
N ILE A 27 10.87 -2.81 -2.70
CA ILE A 27 9.59 -3.46 -3.01
C ILE A 27 9.64 -4.95 -2.65
N GLN A 28 10.69 -5.67 -3.06
CA GLN A 28 10.83 -7.09 -2.75
C GLN A 28 10.89 -7.33 -1.25
N LYS A 29 11.72 -6.55 -0.54
CA LYS A 29 11.81 -6.61 0.92
C LYS A 29 10.47 -6.40 1.60
N CYS A 30 9.67 -5.42 1.16
CA CYS A 30 8.34 -5.19 1.70
C CYS A 30 7.38 -6.36 1.44
N ASN A 31 7.46 -7.00 0.27
CA ASN A 31 6.64 -8.16 -0.08
C ASN A 31 6.98 -9.40 0.78
N ASP A 32 8.27 -9.57 1.08
CA ASP A 32 8.79 -10.62 1.95
C ASP A 32 8.39 -10.38 3.40
N GLU A 33 8.53 -9.14 3.90
CA GLU A 33 8.08 -8.72 5.23
C GLU A 33 6.56 -8.91 5.40
N LEU A 34 5.76 -8.50 4.41
CA LEU A 34 4.32 -8.74 4.40
C LEU A 34 4.00 -10.24 4.45
N GLY A 35 4.70 -11.04 3.65
CA GLY A 35 4.55 -12.49 3.65
C GLY A 35 4.86 -13.09 5.04
N ALA A 36 5.92 -12.63 5.68
CA ALA A 36 6.30 -13.05 7.03
C ALA A 36 5.24 -12.65 8.08
N TRP A 37 4.70 -11.43 8.01
CA TRP A 37 3.64 -10.98 8.91
C TRP A 37 2.36 -11.79 8.75
N LEU A 38 1.89 -11.99 7.51
CA LEU A 38 0.68 -12.77 7.23
C LEU A 38 0.83 -14.23 7.66
N THR A 39 1.99 -14.85 7.39
CA THR A 39 2.27 -16.24 7.81
C THR A 39 2.33 -16.36 9.33
N LYS A 40 2.90 -15.36 10.01
CA LYS A 40 2.95 -15.31 11.46
C LYS A 40 1.54 -15.22 12.07
N VAL A 41 0.68 -14.37 11.52
CA VAL A 41 -0.74 -14.28 11.93
C VAL A 41 -1.49 -15.58 11.64
N ASP A 42 -1.23 -16.21 10.50
CA ASP A 42 -1.88 -17.47 10.10
C ASP A 42 -1.53 -18.63 11.04
N LYS A 43 -0.29 -18.67 11.54
CA LYS A 43 0.21 -19.69 12.47
C LYS A 43 -0.50 -19.70 13.82
N TYR A 44 -1.02 -18.57 14.28
CA TYR A 44 -1.75 -18.52 15.54
C TYR A 44 -3.15 -19.14 15.37
N ASP A 45 -3.57 -19.92 16.36
CA ASP A 45 -4.93 -20.48 16.42
C ASP A 45 -5.93 -19.42 16.90
N LEU A 46 -6.15 -18.43 16.04
CA LEU A 46 -7.07 -17.33 16.26
C LEU A 46 -8.28 -17.51 15.34
N PRO A 47 -9.51 -17.26 15.84
CA PRO A 47 -10.67 -17.14 14.98
C PRO A 47 -10.42 -16.15 13.84
N GLY A 48 -10.88 -16.48 12.63
CA GLY A 48 -10.62 -15.71 11.41
C GLY A 48 -10.87 -14.20 11.51
N ARG A 49 -11.94 -13.82 12.22
CA ARG A 49 -12.28 -12.43 12.50
C ARG A 49 -11.16 -11.66 13.21
N PHE A 50 -10.48 -12.28 14.16
CA PHE A 50 -9.39 -11.63 14.90
C PHE A 50 -8.14 -11.50 14.03
N LYS A 51 -7.85 -12.48 13.16
CA LYS A 51 -6.76 -12.38 12.17
C LYS A 51 -7.01 -11.21 11.21
N ALA A 52 -8.24 -11.08 10.72
CA ALA A 52 -8.64 -9.98 9.86
C ALA A 52 -8.60 -8.60 10.58
N TRP A 53 -8.97 -8.56 11.86
CA TRP A 53 -8.81 -7.36 12.69
C TRP A 53 -7.35 -6.96 12.90
N ILE A 54 -6.46 -7.92 13.17
CA ILE A 54 -5.02 -7.67 13.28
C ILE A 54 -4.50 -7.09 11.96
N TYR A 55 -4.92 -7.64 10.82
CA TYR A 55 -4.58 -7.08 9.52
C TYR A 55 -5.01 -5.60 9.41
N GLN A 56 -6.28 -5.29 9.73
CA GLN A 56 -6.84 -3.95 9.58
C GLN A 56 -6.14 -2.90 10.46
N LEU A 57 -5.78 -3.26 11.70
CA LEU A 57 -5.24 -2.30 12.67
C LEU A 57 -3.71 -2.22 12.70
N SER A 58 -3.00 -3.28 12.32
CA SER A 58 -1.53 -3.30 12.44
C SER A 58 -0.81 -3.33 11.08
N ILE A 59 -1.21 -4.24 10.20
CA ILE A 59 -0.52 -4.49 8.94
C ILE A 59 -0.86 -3.40 7.92
N LEU A 60 -2.15 -3.07 7.79
CA LEU A 60 -2.64 -2.13 6.80
C LEU A 60 -2.07 -0.70 6.98
N PRO A 61 -2.06 -0.09 8.19
CA PRO A 61 -1.45 1.24 8.38
C PRO A 61 0.06 1.25 8.12
N SER A 62 0.76 0.17 8.48
CA SER A 62 2.22 0.05 8.29
C SER A 62 2.58 -0.02 6.80
N LEU A 63 1.78 -0.72 6.00
CA LEU A 63 1.93 -0.77 4.55
C LEU A 63 1.66 0.58 3.89
N VAL A 64 0.59 1.26 4.30
CA VAL A 64 0.21 2.57 3.74
C VAL A 64 1.26 3.65 4.07
N ALA A 65 1.82 3.62 5.28
CA ALA A 65 2.91 4.51 5.68
C ALA A 65 4.22 4.28 4.89
N SER A 66 4.39 3.08 4.34
CA SER A 66 5.53 2.72 3.49
C SER A 66 5.33 3.31 2.08
N ALA A 67 5.57 4.61 1.94
CA ALA A 67 5.27 5.49 0.80
C ALA A 67 6.01 5.20 -0.54
N GLY A 68 6.25 3.94 -0.88
CA GLY A 68 7.00 3.50 -2.07
C GLY A 68 6.32 2.44 -2.94
N LEU A 69 5.13 1.95 -2.58
CA LEU A 69 4.55 0.74 -3.19
C LEU A 69 3.53 0.99 -4.30
N LEU A 70 3.50 2.17 -4.90
CA LEU A 70 2.56 2.53 -5.98
C LEU A 70 2.49 1.50 -7.12
N THR A 71 3.63 0.89 -7.46
CA THR A 71 3.74 -0.06 -8.58
C THR A 71 3.35 -1.50 -8.22
N THR A 72 3.12 -1.80 -6.94
CA THR A 72 2.85 -3.15 -6.45
C THR A 72 1.67 -3.27 -5.50
N VAL A 73 0.92 -2.19 -5.25
CA VAL A 73 -0.27 -2.21 -4.38
C VAL A 73 -1.24 -3.33 -4.77
N GLU A 74 -1.53 -3.48 -6.07
CA GLU A 74 -2.44 -4.51 -6.56
C GLU A 74 -1.94 -5.93 -6.32
N SER A 75 -0.63 -6.18 -6.48
CA SER A 75 -0.06 -7.52 -6.28
C SER A 75 -0.03 -7.90 -4.80
N LEU A 76 0.23 -6.94 -3.92
CA LEU A 76 0.12 -7.11 -2.48
C LEU A 76 -1.33 -7.33 -2.05
N GLU A 77 -2.26 -6.53 -2.57
CA GLU A 77 -3.67 -6.67 -2.25
C GLU A 77 -4.23 -8.03 -2.67
N ARG A 78 -3.78 -8.59 -3.80
CA ARG A 78 -4.12 -9.97 -4.20
C ARG A 78 -3.63 -10.99 -3.18
N LYS A 79 -2.39 -10.86 -2.69
CA LYS A 79 -1.81 -11.73 -1.66
C LYS A 79 -2.58 -11.60 -0.34
N ILE A 80 -2.87 -10.38 0.10
CA ILE A 80 -3.68 -10.13 1.30
C ILE A 80 -5.08 -10.75 1.16
N SER A 81 -5.72 -10.55 0.00
CA SER A 81 -7.07 -11.05 -0.27
C SER A 81 -7.15 -12.58 -0.17
N SER A 82 -6.11 -13.32 -0.56
CA SER A 82 -6.11 -14.77 -0.42
C SER A 82 -6.02 -15.22 1.04
N PHE A 83 -5.20 -14.56 1.86
CA PHE A 83 -5.15 -14.82 3.31
C PHE A 83 -6.46 -14.45 4.01
N LEU A 84 -7.06 -13.30 3.68
CA LEU A 84 -8.35 -12.88 4.24
C LEU A 84 -9.46 -13.88 3.91
N ARG A 85 -9.54 -14.36 2.65
CA ARG A 85 -10.52 -15.40 2.28
C ARG A 85 -10.30 -16.70 3.06
N LYS A 86 -9.04 -17.13 3.20
CA LYS A 86 -8.68 -18.31 3.99
C LYS A 86 -9.09 -18.16 5.47
N TRP A 87 -8.82 -17.00 6.07
CA TRP A 87 -9.13 -16.76 7.48
C TRP A 87 -10.63 -16.66 7.74
N LEU A 88 -11.37 -16.01 6.84
CA LEU A 88 -12.81 -15.80 6.99
C LEU A 88 -13.65 -16.99 6.51
N GLY A 89 -13.03 -18.04 5.95
CA GLY A 89 -13.75 -19.20 5.41
C GLY A 89 -14.54 -18.89 4.14
N LEU A 90 -14.14 -17.86 3.39
CA LEU A 90 -14.83 -17.42 2.17
C LEU A 90 -14.39 -18.25 0.96
N PRO A 91 -15.29 -18.49 -0.02
CA PRO A 91 -14.92 -19.19 -1.23
C PRO A 91 -13.85 -18.42 -2.01
N TRP A 92 -12.91 -19.15 -2.61
CA TRP A 92 -11.79 -18.54 -3.35
C TRP A 92 -12.26 -17.74 -4.59
N SER A 93 -13.43 -18.07 -5.11
CA SER A 93 -14.11 -17.39 -6.22
C SER A 93 -14.66 -16.01 -5.86
N LEU A 94 -14.74 -15.66 -4.57
CA LEU A 94 -15.22 -14.35 -4.13
C LEU A 94 -14.34 -13.25 -4.72
N THR A 95 -14.94 -12.26 -5.40
CA THR A 95 -14.19 -11.14 -5.98
C THR A 95 -13.68 -10.21 -4.88
N SER A 96 -12.53 -9.57 -5.09
CA SER A 96 -12.01 -8.55 -4.15
C SER A 96 -12.99 -7.37 -3.96
N ALA A 97 -13.76 -7.01 -4.98
CA ALA A 97 -14.84 -6.02 -4.86
C ALA A 97 -15.94 -6.42 -3.87
N ALA A 98 -16.21 -7.73 -3.74
CA ALA A 98 -17.14 -8.26 -2.74
C ALA A 98 -16.46 -8.49 -1.37
N LEU A 99 -15.14 -8.36 -1.27
CA LEU A 99 -14.44 -8.46 0.01
C LEU A 99 -14.33 -7.09 0.69
N TYR A 100 -14.05 -6.05 -0.09
CA TYR A 100 -13.84 -4.66 0.38
C TYR A 100 -15.03 -3.73 0.12
N GLY A 101 -16.09 -4.23 -0.52
CA GLY A 101 -17.25 -3.40 -0.86
C GLY A 101 -18.03 -2.98 0.38
N THR A 102 -18.35 -1.68 0.49
CA THR A 102 -19.17 -1.15 1.59
C THR A 102 -20.67 -1.37 1.37
N SER A 103 -21.10 -1.54 0.12
CA SER A 103 -22.51 -1.65 -0.28
C SER A 103 -22.94 -3.07 -0.69
N ASN A 104 -22.10 -4.08 -0.42
CA ASN A 104 -22.40 -5.46 -0.79
C ASN A 104 -23.12 -6.20 0.34
N ILE A 105 -23.66 -7.39 0.06
CA ILE A 105 -24.42 -8.18 1.03
C ILE A 105 -23.58 -8.58 2.26
N LEU A 106 -22.26 -8.74 2.09
CA LEU A 106 -21.36 -9.15 3.18
C LEU A 106 -21.04 -7.99 4.15
N GLN A 107 -21.21 -6.73 3.72
CA GLN A 107 -20.94 -5.49 4.48
C GLN A 107 -19.75 -5.62 5.45
N LEU A 108 -18.62 -6.14 4.96
CA LEU A 108 -17.47 -6.31 5.81
C LEU A 108 -16.78 -4.97 5.98
N SER A 109 -16.46 -4.60 7.22
CA SER A 109 -15.70 -3.38 7.54
C SER A 109 -14.21 -3.54 7.24
N PHE A 110 -13.86 -4.08 6.07
CA PHE A 110 -12.48 -4.22 5.61
C PHE A 110 -12.24 -3.24 4.47
N SER A 111 -11.20 -2.42 4.61
CA SER A 111 -10.77 -1.54 3.53
C SER A 111 -9.65 -2.18 2.72
N GLY A 112 -9.71 -1.98 1.41
CA GLY A 112 -8.68 -2.45 0.50
C GLY A 112 -7.39 -1.66 0.67
N LEU A 113 -6.24 -2.29 0.46
CA LEU A 113 -4.95 -1.59 0.50
C LEU A 113 -4.91 -0.43 -0.51
N THR A 114 -5.48 -0.63 -1.70
CA THR A 114 -5.60 0.40 -2.73
C THR A 114 -6.46 1.59 -2.29
N GLU A 115 -7.53 1.33 -1.55
CA GLU A 115 -8.43 2.37 -1.07
C GLU A 115 -7.75 3.22 0.01
N GLU A 116 -7.20 2.58 1.04
CA GLU A 116 -6.47 3.27 2.12
C GLU A 116 -5.27 4.05 1.59
N PHE A 117 -4.59 3.51 0.58
CA PHE A 117 -3.50 4.21 -0.07
C PHE A 117 -3.97 5.49 -0.77
N LYS A 118 -5.11 5.46 -1.47
CA LYS A 118 -5.71 6.65 -2.09
C LYS A 118 -6.13 7.66 -1.02
N VAL A 119 -6.76 7.21 0.06
CA VAL A 119 -7.16 8.06 1.19
C VAL A 119 -5.95 8.74 1.82
N ALA A 120 -4.87 8.00 2.06
CA ALA A 120 -3.63 8.55 2.60
C ALA A 120 -3.00 9.60 1.67
N CYS A 121 -2.92 9.33 0.36
CA CYS A 121 -2.43 10.30 -0.62
C CYS A 121 -3.30 11.57 -0.64
N THR A 122 -4.63 11.43 -0.65
CA THR A 122 -5.54 12.59 -0.61
C THR A 122 -5.38 13.37 0.69
N ARG A 123 -5.22 12.68 1.82
CA ARG A 123 -4.99 13.31 3.13
C ARG A 123 -3.70 14.09 3.16
N GLU A 124 -2.60 13.54 2.62
CA GLU A 124 -1.32 14.27 2.51
C GLU A 124 -1.47 15.53 1.65
N VAL A 125 -2.14 15.42 0.50
CA VAL A 125 -2.39 16.58 -0.38
C VAL A 125 -3.22 17.65 0.32
N GLN A 126 -4.28 17.26 1.02
CA GLN A 126 -5.12 18.19 1.77
C GLN A 126 -4.35 18.85 2.91
N GLN A 127 -3.54 18.10 3.65
CA GLN A 127 -2.67 18.64 4.71
C GLN A 127 -1.66 19.66 4.19
N HIS A 128 -1.07 19.42 3.01
CA HIS A 128 -0.16 20.37 2.40
C HIS A 128 -0.88 21.65 1.97
N ARG A 129 -2.09 21.52 1.40
CA ARG A 129 -2.93 22.65 1.02
C ARG A 129 -3.32 23.52 2.21
N ASP A 130 -3.73 22.89 3.31
CA ASP A 130 -4.20 23.57 4.52
C ASP A 130 -3.03 24.03 5.44
N SER A 131 -1.78 23.83 5.00
CA SER A 131 -0.60 24.23 5.76
C SER A 131 -0.49 25.76 5.87
N ARG A 132 -0.23 26.23 7.09
CA ARG A 132 0.04 27.66 7.38
C ARG A 132 1.37 28.14 6.81
N ASP A 133 2.30 27.22 6.54
CA ASP A 133 3.58 27.55 5.92
C ASP A 133 3.38 27.80 4.42
N CYS A 134 3.63 29.04 4.00
CA CYS A 134 3.45 29.47 2.61
C CYS A 134 4.32 28.66 1.64
N LYS A 135 5.48 28.14 2.05
CA LYS A 135 6.35 27.32 1.19
C LYS A 135 5.79 25.90 1.01
N VAL A 136 5.07 25.38 2.00
CA VAL A 136 4.45 24.05 1.96
C VAL A 136 3.12 24.09 1.18
N SER A 137 2.35 25.17 1.32
CA SER A 137 1.09 25.34 0.58
C SER A 137 1.28 25.75 -0.88
N SER A 138 2.34 26.50 -1.20
CA SER A 138 2.69 26.89 -2.58
C SER A 138 3.58 25.89 -3.31
N ALA A 139 4.17 24.92 -2.59
CA ALA A 139 4.71 23.70 -3.18
C ALA A 139 3.55 22.82 -3.69
N GLY A 140 2.84 23.31 -4.72
CA GLY A 140 1.92 22.51 -5.50
C GLY A 140 2.67 21.24 -5.87
N THR A 141 2.19 20.11 -5.37
CA THR A 141 2.88 18.82 -5.44
C THR A 141 3.12 18.48 -6.92
N GLU A 142 4.27 18.89 -7.45
CA GLU A 142 4.85 18.46 -8.71
C GLU A 142 5.57 17.13 -8.45
N MET A 143 4.84 16.23 -7.82
CA MET A 143 5.22 14.84 -7.73
C MET A 143 4.80 14.21 -9.04
N LYS A 144 5.76 13.71 -9.83
CA LYS A 144 5.55 12.82 -10.98
C LYS A 144 4.48 11.71 -10.75
N LYS A 145 4.12 11.45 -9.48
CA LYS A 145 3.00 10.64 -9.00
C LYS A 145 1.61 11.06 -9.55
N LYS A 146 1.37 12.33 -9.88
CA LYS A 146 0.06 12.81 -10.40
C LYS A 146 -0.25 12.31 -11.81
N SER A 147 0.74 12.13 -12.68
CA SER A 147 0.49 11.84 -14.10
C SER A 147 -0.17 10.47 -14.33
N LEU A 148 0.19 9.46 -13.54
CA LEU A 148 -0.37 8.10 -13.67
C LEU A 148 -1.73 7.96 -12.96
N TYR A 149 -1.92 8.66 -11.84
CA TYR A 149 -3.17 8.60 -11.07
C TYR A 149 -4.29 9.47 -11.66
N LEU A 150 -3.96 10.62 -12.27
CA LEU A 150 -4.93 11.42 -13.02
C LEU A 150 -5.39 10.70 -14.30
N GLN A 151 -4.54 9.86 -14.90
CA GLN A 151 -4.95 8.97 -15.99
C GLN A 151 -5.95 7.90 -15.50
N ALA A 152 -5.73 7.31 -14.32
CA ALA A 152 -6.64 6.33 -13.73
C ALA A 152 -7.99 6.93 -13.29
N ILE A 153 -7.99 8.15 -12.74
CA ILE A 153 -9.23 8.87 -12.38
C ILE A 153 -9.98 9.35 -13.64
N GLY A 154 -9.26 9.79 -14.68
CA GLY A 154 -9.87 10.20 -15.95
C GLY A 154 -10.55 9.06 -16.72
N VAL A 155 -10.12 7.82 -16.53
CA VAL A 155 -10.76 6.62 -17.11
C VAL A 155 -12.04 6.24 -16.36
N LEU A 156 -12.11 6.45 -15.05
CA LEU A 156 -13.31 6.18 -14.25
C LEU A 156 -14.45 7.20 -14.46
N ASN A 157 -14.14 8.43 -14.88
CA ASN A 157 -15.15 9.44 -15.22
C ASN A 157 -15.70 9.33 -16.67
N LYS A 158 -15.31 8.29 -17.43
CA LYS A 158 -15.77 8.02 -18.80
C LYS A 158 -16.60 6.73 -18.94
N LEU A 159 -16.92 6.06 -17.84
CA LEU A 159 -17.93 5.00 -17.73
C LEU A 159 -19.11 5.54 -16.91
#